data_AF-A0A7J4RFR8-F1
#
_entry.id   AF-A0A7J4RFR8-F1
#
_cell.length_a   1.000
_cell.length_b   1.000
_cell.length_c   1.000
_cell.angle_alpha   90.00
_cell.angle_beta   90.00
_cell.angle_gamma   90.00
#
_symmetry.space_group_name_H-M   'P 1'
#
loop_
_entity.id
_entity.type
_entity.pdbx_description
1 polymer ?
#
loop_
_entity_poly.entity_id
_entity_poly.type
_entity_poly.pdbx_seq_one_letter_code
_entity_poly.pdbx_strand_id
1 'polypeptide(L)'
;ITTPEAGDLVGRLDERGQLSANNCVLVEERTAPRIGRNCQLGRLSVTGPLPGRDIRTCEGKPGELEESILAEMGLDELDWEIHDIPRLTTSGTRRSLTTSFEEFTVEAAPKASDDSLGENWNKGPVEGSRWHPDGACLKFRFTLSSGSYATILLREFMRAPLNQL
;
A
#
# COMPACT_ATOMS: atom_id res chain seq x y z
N ILE A 1 0.00 -3.96 13.43
CA ILE A 1 -0.11 -3.25 12.14
C ILE A 1 -1.31 -3.79 11.37
N THR A 2 -1.41 -5.10 11.18
CA THR A 2 -2.60 -5.77 10.59
C THR A 2 -3.15 -6.85 11.52
N THR A 3 -4.41 -7.21 11.32
CA THR A 3 -5.05 -8.37 11.97
C THR A 3 -5.59 -9.26 10.85
N PRO A 4 -4.96 -10.42 10.59
CA PRO A 4 -5.43 -11.35 9.57
C PRO A 4 -6.66 -12.13 10.04
N GLU A 5 -7.42 -12.61 9.07
CA GLU A 5 -8.50 -13.57 9.25
C GLU A 5 -8.10 -14.95 8.70
N ALA A 6 -8.86 -15.99 9.04
CA ALA A 6 -8.63 -17.30 8.45
C ALA A 6 -8.87 -17.24 6.93
N GLY A 7 -7.97 -17.84 6.16
CA GLY A 7 -7.95 -17.74 4.70
C GLY A 7 -6.90 -16.76 4.16
N ASP A 8 -6.47 -15.76 4.94
CA ASP A 8 -5.46 -14.79 4.49
C ASP A 8 -4.11 -15.45 4.17
N LEU A 9 -3.36 -14.82 3.27
CA LEU A 9 -1.94 -15.10 3.06
C LEU A 9 -1.09 -14.02 3.72
N VAL A 10 -0.25 -14.43 4.67
CA VAL A 10 0.69 -13.55 5.36
C VAL A 10 2.13 -13.85 4.98
N GLY A 11 2.94 -12.82 4.74
CA GLY A 11 4.37 -12.97 4.47
C GLY A 11 5.24 -12.35 5.55
N ARG A 12 6.45 -12.88 5.72
CA ARG A 12 7.45 -12.32 6.64
C ARG A 12 7.99 -10.99 6.12
N LEU A 13 8.09 -10.03 7.01
CA LEU A 13 8.83 -8.79 6.78
C LEU A 13 10.27 -8.97 7.28
N ASP A 14 11.24 -8.53 6.48
CA ASP A 14 12.64 -8.43 6.92
C ASP A 14 12.87 -7.15 7.74
N GLU A 15 14.12 -6.94 8.18
CA GLU A 15 14.52 -5.77 8.97
C GLU A 15 14.33 -4.43 8.23
N ARG A 16 14.17 -4.47 6.90
CA ARG A 16 13.91 -3.29 6.06
C ARG A 16 12.42 -3.15 5.72
N GLY A 17 11.56 -3.98 6.31
CA GLY A 17 10.13 -4.01 6.04
C GLY A 17 9.76 -4.58 4.67
N GLN A 18 10.67 -5.30 4.00
CA GLN A 18 10.38 -5.94 2.71
C GLN A 18 9.72 -7.31 2.91
N LEU A 19 8.71 -7.58 2.10
CA LEU A 19 7.95 -8.82 2.13
C LEU A 19 8.70 -9.95 1.42
N SER A 20 8.85 -11.09 2.10
CA SER A 20 9.25 -12.36 1.47
C SER A 20 8.05 -13.04 0.79
N ALA A 21 7.65 -12.57 -0.38
CA ALA A 21 6.44 -13.01 -1.08
C ALA A 21 6.40 -14.52 -1.39
N ASN A 22 7.55 -15.13 -1.67
CA ASN A 22 7.64 -16.56 -2.01
C ASN A 22 7.33 -17.50 -0.82
N ASN A 23 7.33 -16.98 0.40
CA ASN A 23 7.15 -17.76 1.63
C ASN A 23 5.91 -17.30 2.40
N CYS A 24 4.85 -16.92 1.68
CA CYS A 24 3.58 -16.61 2.33
C CYS A 24 2.98 -17.87 2.96
N VAL A 25 2.34 -17.69 4.11
CA VAL A 25 1.71 -18.74 4.90
C VAL A 25 0.21 -18.48 4.95
N LEU A 26 -0.57 -19.52 4.69
CA LEU A 26 -2.01 -19.49 4.86
C LEU A 26 -2.38 -19.41 6.35
N VAL A 27 -3.28 -18.49 6.68
CA VAL A 27 -3.82 -18.35 8.03
C VAL A 27 -4.96 -19.35 8.21
N GLU A 28 -4.80 -20.27 9.14
CA GLU A 28 -5.85 -21.21 9.57
C GLU A 28 -6.49 -20.69 10.85
N GLU A 29 -7.74 -21.05 11.15
CA GLU A 29 -8.42 -20.62 12.38
C GLU A 29 -7.59 -20.89 13.65
N ARG A 30 -6.98 -22.08 13.75
CA ARG A 30 -6.14 -22.46 14.89
C ARG A 30 -4.85 -21.63 15.01
N THR A 31 -4.34 -21.09 13.89
CA THR A 31 -3.08 -20.34 13.86
C THR A 31 -3.31 -18.83 13.88
N ALA A 32 -4.52 -18.35 13.55
CA ALA A 32 -4.89 -16.94 13.48
C ALA A 32 -4.50 -16.13 14.72
N PRO A 33 -4.72 -16.58 15.98
CA PRO A 33 -4.31 -15.80 17.14
C PRO A 33 -2.79 -15.59 17.23
N ARG A 34 -2.00 -16.60 16.85
CA ARG A 34 -0.52 -16.52 16.89
C ARG A 34 0.02 -15.67 15.74
N ILE A 35 -0.53 -15.86 14.55
CA ILE A 35 -0.14 -15.10 13.37
C ILE A 35 -0.52 -13.63 13.56
N GLY A 36 -1.74 -13.36 14.03
CA GLY A 36 -2.22 -12.01 14.31
C GLY A 36 -1.34 -11.26 15.30
N ARG A 37 -0.85 -11.89 16.38
CA ARG A 37 0.16 -11.28 17.26
C ARG A 37 1.44 -10.88 16.52
N ASN A 38 1.93 -11.70 15.58
CA ASN A 38 3.12 -11.37 14.80
C ASN A 38 2.86 -10.28 13.75
N CYS A 39 1.65 -10.21 13.19
CA CYS A 39 1.22 -9.09 12.35
C CYS A 39 1.09 -7.77 13.13
N GLN A 40 0.66 -7.87 14.39
CA GLN A 40 0.59 -6.72 15.29
C GLN A 40 1.97 -6.17 15.61
N LEU A 41 2.95 -7.06 15.84
CA LEU A 41 4.36 -6.74 16.07
C LEU A 41 5.14 -6.36 14.81
N GLY A 42 4.51 -6.32 13.63
CA GLY A 42 5.17 -5.96 12.36
C GLY A 42 6.17 -6.98 11.82
N ARG A 43 6.08 -8.25 12.25
CA ARG A 43 6.95 -9.34 11.79
C ARG A 43 6.36 -10.09 10.59
N LEU A 44 5.04 -10.08 10.50
CA LEU A 44 4.25 -10.63 9.40
C LEU A 44 3.34 -9.53 8.87
N SER A 45 2.89 -9.65 7.63
CA SER A 45 1.88 -8.75 7.07
C SER A 45 0.92 -9.51 6.16
N VAL A 46 -0.35 -9.12 6.21
CA VAL A 46 -1.37 -9.55 5.25
C VAL A 46 -0.98 -9.04 3.86
N THR A 47 -1.17 -9.89 2.87
CA THR A 47 -0.71 -9.64 1.50
C THR A 47 -1.88 -9.63 0.53
N GLY A 48 -1.78 -8.84 -0.53
CA GLY A 48 -2.67 -8.90 -1.69
C GLY A 48 -1.92 -9.34 -2.95
N PRO A 49 -2.63 -9.88 -3.95
CA PRO A 49 -2.05 -10.32 -5.20
C PRO A 49 -1.60 -9.13 -6.05
N LEU A 50 -0.43 -9.27 -6.69
CA LEU A 50 -0.03 -8.53 -7.87
C LEU A 50 -0.19 -9.48 -9.07
N PRO A 51 -1.28 -9.36 -9.85
CA PRO A 51 -1.65 -10.35 -10.86
C PRO A 51 -0.56 -10.65 -11.88
N GLY A 52 -0.57 -11.89 -12.35
CA GLY A 52 0.39 -12.44 -13.30
C GLY A 52 0.18 -13.94 -13.47
N ARG A 53 1.00 -14.57 -14.32
CA ARG A 53 0.80 -15.96 -14.75
C ARG A 53 0.64 -16.96 -13.59
N ASP A 54 1.45 -16.82 -12.55
CA ASP A 54 1.55 -17.78 -11.45
C ASP A 54 0.79 -17.31 -10.20
N ILE A 55 -0.06 -16.28 -10.33
CA ILE A 55 -0.78 -15.70 -9.19
C ILE A 55 -1.76 -16.71 -8.58
N ARG A 56 -1.86 -16.69 -7.25
CA ARG A 56 -2.86 -17.45 -6.50
C ARG A 56 -3.60 -16.52 -5.57
N THR A 57 -4.91 -16.69 -5.53
CA THR A 57 -5.80 -16.06 -4.55
C THR A 57 -5.56 -16.70 -3.18
N CYS A 58 -5.93 -15.98 -2.13
CA CYS A 58 -5.99 -16.57 -0.79
C CYS A 58 -7.22 -17.50 -0.65
N GLU A 59 -7.45 -18.11 0.51
CA GLU A 59 -8.56 -19.07 0.68
C GLU A 59 -9.73 -18.47 1.46
N GLY A 60 -10.87 -19.16 1.46
CA GLY A 60 -12.05 -18.75 2.21
C GLY A 60 -12.57 -17.37 1.81
N LYS A 61 -13.05 -16.61 2.80
CA LYS A 61 -13.68 -15.32 2.52
C LYS A 61 -12.73 -14.28 1.90
N PRO A 62 -11.48 -14.12 2.36
CA PRO A 62 -10.50 -13.28 1.69
C PRO A 62 -10.26 -13.70 0.23
N GLY A 63 -10.20 -15.01 -0.04
CA GLY A 63 -10.02 -15.56 -1.38
C GLY A 63 -11.13 -15.17 -2.34
N GLU A 64 -12.39 -15.36 -1.91
CA GLU A 64 -13.57 -14.94 -2.67
C GLU A 64 -13.54 -13.45 -3.03
N LEU A 65 -13.03 -12.59 -2.13
CA LEU A 65 -12.90 -11.16 -2.39
C LEU A 65 -11.85 -10.89 -3.46
N GLU A 66 -10.67 -11.51 -3.37
CA GLU A 66 -9.63 -11.38 -4.39
C GLU A 66 -10.14 -11.84 -5.77
N GLU A 67 -10.79 -13.01 -5.83
CA GLU A 67 -11.38 -13.56 -7.06
C GLU A 67 -12.44 -12.62 -7.64
N SER A 68 -13.34 -12.09 -6.80
CA SER A 68 -14.40 -11.19 -7.26
C SER A 68 -13.87 -9.91 -7.91
N ILE A 69 -12.79 -9.33 -7.35
CA ILE A 69 -12.17 -8.11 -7.89
C ILE A 69 -11.42 -8.42 -9.19
N LEU A 70 -10.73 -9.57 -9.26
CA LEU A 70 -10.05 -9.98 -10.50
C LEU A 70 -11.05 -10.19 -11.63
N ALA A 71 -12.18 -10.83 -11.37
CA ALA A 71 -13.27 -10.98 -12.33
C ALA A 71 -13.91 -9.64 -12.72
N GLU A 72 -14.20 -8.77 -11.75
CA GLU A 72 -14.74 -7.42 -12.02
C GLU A 72 -13.82 -6.59 -12.92
N MET A 73 -12.50 -6.74 -12.74
CA MET A 73 -11.49 -6.07 -13.55
C MET A 73 -11.18 -6.79 -14.87
N GLY A 74 -11.76 -7.97 -15.13
CA GLY A 74 -11.48 -8.80 -16.31
C GLY A 74 -10.05 -9.35 -16.37
N LEU A 75 -9.46 -9.63 -15.21
CA LEU A 75 -8.08 -10.10 -15.05
C LEU A 75 -7.97 -11.60 -14.75
N ASP A 76 -9.09 -12.26 -14.46
CA ASP A 76 -9.19 -13.68 -14.13
C ASP A 76 -8.97 -14.60 -15.34
N GLU A 77 -9.42 -14.19 -16.51
CA GLU A 77 -9.23 -14.93 -17.78
C GLU A 77 -8.03 -14.42 -18.61
N LEU A 78 -7.30 -13.41 -18.12
CA LEU A 78 -6.21 -12.80 -18.88
C LEU A 78 -5.00 -13.74 -18.99
N ASP A 79 -4.53 -13.96 -20.21
CA ASP A 79 -3.23 -14.61 -20.43
C ASP A 79 -2.10 -13.61 -20.15
N TRP A 80 -1.34 -13.89 -19.10
CA TRP A 80 -0.21 -13.06 -18.69
C TRP A 80 1.08 -13.39 -19.44
N GLU A 81 1.09 -14.43 -20.28
CA GLU A 81 2.22 -14.76 -21.16
C GLU A 81 2.17 -13.97 -22.47
N ILE A 82 3.16 -13.11 -22.69
CA ILE A 82 3.26 -12.31 -23.92
C ILE A 82 4.24 -12.98 -24.87
N HIS A 83 3.72 -13.82 -25.78
CA HIS A 83 4.55 -14.59 -26.71
C HIS A 83 5.39 -13.72 -27.68
N ASP A 84 4.84 -12.61 -28.15
CA ASP A 84 5.54 -11.72 -29.10
C ASP A 84 6.74 -11.00 -28.47
N ILE A 85 6.65 -10.69 -27.17
CA ILE A 85 7.69 -10.02 -26.41
C ILE A 85 7.82 -10.68 -25.03
N PRO A 86 8.45 -11.87 -24.93
CA PRO A 86 8.46 -12.68 -23.71
C PRO A 86 9.02 -11.97 -22.47
N ARG A 87 9.86 -10.94 -22.64
CA ARG A 87 10.38 -10.12 -21.53
C ARG A 87 9.33 -9.24 -20.85
N LEU A 88 8.13 -9.10 -21.43
CA LEU A 88 7.01 -8.37 -20.84
C LEU A 88 6.07 -9.28 -20.04
N THR A 89 6.23 -10.62 -20.14
CA THR A 89 5.51 -11.57 -19.30
C THR A 89 5.79 -11.31 -17.83
N THR A 90 4.74 -11.25 -17.01
CA THR A 90 4.84 -11.16 -15.56
C THR A 90 4.39 -12.46 -14.91
N SER A 91 5.20 -13.01 -14.02
CA SER A 91 4.81 -14.17 -13.20
C SER A 91 3.74 -13.80 -12.18
N GLY A 92 3.60 -12.51 -11.84
CA GLY A 92 2.85 -12.08 -10.69
C GLY A 92 3.61 -12.32 -9.39
N THR A 93 3.13 -11.72 -8.31
CA THR A 93 3.69 -11.88 -6.96
C THR A 93 2.65 -11.45 -5.91
N ARG A 94 3.04 -11.35 -4.63
CA ARG A 94 2.18 -10.77 -3.59
C ARG A 94 2.88 -9.59 -2.93
N ARG A 95 2.08 -8.62 -2.48
CA ARG A 95 2.56 -7.39 -1.85
C ARG A 95 1.88 -7.19 -0.50
N SER A 96 2.63 -6.68 0.47
CA SER A 96 2.06 -6.30 1.77
C SER A 96 0.98 -5.23 1.58
N LEU A 97 -0.19 -5.43 2.17
CA LEU A 97 -1.30 -4.46 2.09
C LEU A 97 -1.05 -3.20 2.92
N THR A 98 -0.22 -3.31 3.94
CA THR A 98 0.16 -2.19 4.82
C THR A 98 1.66 -1.99 4.83
N THR A 99 2.10 -0.79 5.16
CA THR A 99 3.50 -0.48 5.44
C THR A 99 3.62 0.26 6.77
N SER A 100 4.75 0.11 7.46
CA SER A 100 5.09 0.91 8.62
C SER A 100 5.92 2.13 8.22
N PHE A 101 5.93 3.12 9.09
CA PHE A 101 6.83 4.25 9.05
C PHE A 101 7.55 4.37 10.38
N GLU A 102 8.77 4.86 10.35
CA GLU A 102 9.62 5.04 11.53
C GLU A 102 10.14 6.47 11.60
N GLU A 103 10.70 6.86 12.75
CA GLU A 103 11.32 8.18 12.97
C GLU A 103 10.39 9.35 12.61
N PHE A 104 9.10 9.19 12.92
CA PHE A 104 8.05 10.14 12.54
C PHE A 104 8.10 11.41 13.40
N THR A 105 8.32 12.55 12.75
CA THR A 105 8.18 13.88 13.37
C THR A 105 7.34 14.80 12.50
N VAL A 106 6.61 15.70 13.15
CA VAL A 106 5.82 16.75 12.52
C VAL A 106 6.13 18.06 13.24
N GLU A 107 6.56 19.05 12.47
CA GLU A 107 6.92 20.36 12.99
C GLU A 107 6.22 21.45 12.17
N ALA A 108 5.83 22.55 12.84
CA ALA A 108 5.38 23.73 12.14
C ALA A 108 6.53 24.30 11.31
N ALA A 109 6.25 24.62 10.04
CA ALA A 109 7.18 25.25 9.13
C ALA A 109 6.73 26.68 8.83
N PRO A 110 7.67 27.62 8.58
CA PRO A 110 7.33 28.92 8.03
C PRO A 110 6.56 28.78 6.72
N LYS A 111 5.67 29.74 6.45
CA LYS A 111 5.03 29.81 5.13
C LYS A 111 6.10 30.03 4.07
N ALA A 112 6.09 29.19 3.05
CA ALA A 112 6.95 29.35 1.89
C ALA A 112 6.60 30.66 1.17
N SER A 113 7.59 31.33 0.57
CA SER A 113 7.34 32.53 -0.24
C SER A 113 6.70 32.13 -1.56
N ASP A 114 5.85 33.00 -2.12
CA ASP A 114 5.14 32.77 -3.38
C ASP A 114 6.09 32.41 -4.54
N ASP A 115 7.29 33.00 -4.56
CA ASP A 115 8.33 32.74 -5.56
C ASP A 115 8.91 31.32 -5.50
N SER A 116 8.76 30.63 -4.36
CA SER A 116 9.22 29.25 -4.17
C SER A 116 8.14 28.21 -4.44
N LEU A 117 6.90 28.65 -4.67
CA LEU A 117 5.73 27.81 -4.85
C LEU A 117 5.37 27.69 -6.33
N GLY A 118 4.82 26.52 -6.70
CA GLY A 118 4.39 26.27 -8.07
C GLY A 118 3.16 27.10 -8.46
N GLU A 119 2.97 27.33 -9.76
CA GLU A 119 1.85 28.15 -10.28
C GLU A 119 0.48 27.71 -9.78
N ASN A 120 0.26 26.39 -9.59
CA ASN A 120 -1.00 25.86 -9.09
C ASN A 120 -1.30 26.29 -7.65
N TRP A 121 -0.26 26.39 -6.80
CA TRP A 121 -0.42 26.90 -5.45
C TRP A 121 -0.77 28.39 -5.45
N ASN A 122 -0.08 29.15 -6.30
CA ASN A 122 -0.28 30.60 -6.42
C ASN A 122 -1.65 30.98 -7.00
N LYS A 123 -2.31 30.07 -7.74
CA LYS A 123 -3.71 30.24 -8.20
C LYS A 123 -4.74 30.05 -7.08
N GLY A 124 -4.33 29.55 -5.91
CA GLY A 124 -5.21 29.32 -4.78
C GLY A 124 -5.98 28.00 -4.85
N PRO A 125 -6.79 27.69 -3.81
CA PRO A 125 -7.57 26.46 -3.75
C PRO A 125 -8.68 26.46 -4.82
N VAL A 126 -8.97 25.28 -5.36
CA VAL A 126 -10.10 25.07 -6.28
C VAL A 126 -11.27 24.42 -5.55
N GLU A 127 -12.42 24.31 -6.19
CA GLU A 127 -13.57 23.61 -5.63
C GLU A 127 -13.18 22.17 -5.21
N GLY A 128 -13.53 21.80 -3.98
CA GLY A 128 -13.16 20.51 -3.39
C GLY A 128 -11.76 20.42 -2.79
N SER A 129 -10.94 21.49 -2.88
CA SER A 129 -9.67 21.56 -2.14
C SER A 129 -9.88 21.50 -0.63
N ARG A 130 -8.96 20.81 0.07
CA ARG A 130 -8.97 20.66 1.54
C ARG A 130 -7.93 21.51 2.26
N TRP A 131 -7.21 22.36 1.54
CA TRP A 131 -6.21 23.27 2.09
C TRP A 131 -6.70 24.72 2.00
N HIS A 132 -6.12 25.60 2.80
CA HIS A 132 -6.43 27.03 2.81
C HIS A 132 -5.13 27.85 2.80
N PRO A 133 -5.02 28.99 2.08
CA PRO A 133 -3.82 29.83 2.07
C PRO A 133 -3.38 30.34 3.45
N ASP A 134 -4.36 30.55 4.33
CA ASP A 134 -4.10 30.91 5.73
C ASP A 134 -3.78 29.72 6.65
N GLY A 135 -3.76 28.52 6.10
CA GLY A 135 -3.44 27.29 6.84
C GLY A 135 -2.00 27.22 7.32
N ALA A 136 -1.73 26.21 8.14
CA ALA A 136 -0.38 25.92 8.63
C ALA A 136 0.45 25.19 7.56
N CYS A 137 1.73 25.54 7.46
CA CYS A 137 2.71 24.74 6.75
C CYS A 137 3.34 23.75 7.74
N LEU A 138 3.40 22.47 7.37
CA LEU A 138 3.94 21.41 8.21
C LEU A 138 5.11 20.73 7.50
N LYS A 139 6.16 20.43 8.25
CA LYS A 139 7.28 19.61 7.80
C LYS A 139 7.16 18.23 8.44
N PHE A 140 6.98 17.22 7.59
CA PHE A 140 7.01 15.82 8.00
C PHE A 140 8.41 15.25 7.79
N ARG A 141 8.89 14.46 8.75
CA ARG A 141 10.05 13.57 8.59
C ARG A 141 9.63 12.18 9.00
N PHE A 142 9.96 11.19 8.18
CA PHE A 142 9.74 9.79 8.47
C PHE A 142 10.56 8.93 7.51
N THR A 143 10.80 7.69 7.90
CA THR A 143 11.46 6.67 7.08
C THR A 143 10.42 5.62 6.67
N LEU A 144 10.49 5.17 5.42
CA LEU A 144 9.63 4.12 4.86
C LEU A 144 10.45 2.95 4.35
N SER A 145 9.85 1.77 4.36
CA SER A 145 10.41 0.60 3.68
C SER A 145 10.50 0.83 2.17
N SER A 146 11.50 0.21 1.54
CA SER A 146 11.69 0.30 0.09
C SER A 146 10.46 -0.21 -0.66
N GLY A 147 10.08 0.50 -1.73
CA GLY A 147 8.87 0.24 -2.50
C GLY A 147 7.62 0.94 -1.95
N SER A 148 7.65 1.52 -0.74
CA SER A 148 6.59 2.37 -0.22
C SER A 148 6.70 3.80 -0.76
N TYR A 149 5.57 4.53 -0.80
CA TYR A 149 5.50 5.89 -1.32
C TYR A 149 5.14 6.87 -0.21
N ALA A 150 5.84 8.00 -0.08
CA ALA A 150 5.54 9.01 0.93
C ALA A 150 4.09 9.53 0.85
N THR A 151 3.53 9.58 -0.36
CA THR A 151 2.16 10.02 -0.63
C THR A 151 1.11 9.17 0.08
N ILE A 152 1.33 7.88 0.34
CA ILE A 152 0.34 7.05 1.07
C ILE A 152 0.21 7.50 2.52
N LEU A 153 1.31 7.89 3.17
CA LEU A 153 1.27 8.39 4.54
C LEU A 153 0.66 9.80 4.57
N LEU A 154 1.12 10.68 3.68
CA LEU A 154 0.60 12.04 3.60
C LEU A 154 -0.90 12.07 3.27
N ARG A 155 -1.39 11.14 2.46
CA ARG A 155 -2.81 10.98 2.16
C ARG A 155 -3.65 10.75 3.43
N GLU A 156 -3.16 9.99 4.41
CA GLU A 156 -3.90 9.73 5.64
C GLU A 156 -4.04 10.99 6.54
N PHE A 157 -3.07 11.91 6.47
CA PHE A 157 -3.11 13.19 7.18
C PHE A 157 -3.88 14.26 6.42
N MET A 158 -3.55 14.48 5.15
CA MET A 158 -4.11 15.55 4.33
C MET A 158 -5.53 15.22 3.89
N ARG A 159 -5.81 13.93 3.62
CA ARG A 159 -7.06 13.43 3.04
C ARG A 159 -7.51 14.22 1.81
N ALA A 160 -6.55 14.80 1.08
CA ALA A 160 -6.79 15.63 -0.09
C ALA A 160 -7.25 14.78 -1.29
N PRO A 161 -7.92 15.39 -2.27
CA PRO A 161 -8.19 14.73 -3.55
C PRO A 161 -6.90 14.19 -4.19
N LEU A 162 -6.97 13.03 -4.85
CA LEU A 162 -5.80 12.37 -5.45
C LEU A 162 -5.09 13.22 -6.50
N ASN A 163 -5.83 14.05 -7.23
CA ASN A 163 -5.29 14.98 -8.21
C ASN A 163 -4.63 16.23 -7.60
N GLN A 164 -4.62 16.34 -6.26
CA GLN A 164 -4.02 17.43 -5.49
C GLN A 164 -2.93 16.94 -4.51
N LEU A 165 -2.53 15.67 -4.61
CA LEU A 165 -1.42 15.06 -3.86
C LEU A 165 -0.10 15.11 -4.64
#